data_AF-G9IYF2-F1
#
_entry.id   AF-G9IYF2-F1
#
_cell.length_a   1.000
_cell.length_b   1.000
_cell.length_c   1.000
_cell.angle_alpha   90.00
_cell.angle_beta   90.00
_cell.angle_gamma   90.00
#
_symmetry.space_group_name_H-M   'P 1'
#
loop_
_entity.id
_entity.type
_entity.pdbx_description
1 polymer ?
#
loop_
_entity_poly.entity_id
_entity_poly.type
_entity_poly.pdbx_seq_one_letter_code
_entity_poly.pdbx_strand_id
1 'polypeptide(L)'
;TEGILPYDQDMHHFPAYFQQGNMESNGKYVDRNGQAVDYQTGPIIWGEPGTNGQHAFYQLIHQGTKLIPCDFIAPAISHNPLGDHHSKLL
;
A
#
# COMPACT_ATOMS: atom_id res chain seq x y z
N THR A 1 4.59 -6.23 -7.27
CA THR A 1 3.38 -5.62 -6.69
C THR A 1 3.67 -5.30 -5.25
N GLU A 2 3.06 -4.26 -4.71
CA GLU A 2 3.32 -3.74 -3.37
C GLU A 2 2.02 -3.21 -2.77
N GLY A 3 1.73 -3.61 -1.53
CA GLY A 3 0.51 -3.22 -0.81
C GLY A 3 0.75 -2.04 0.12
N ILE A 4 -0.06 -0.99 0.02
CA ILE A 4 -0.07 0.15 0.96
C ILE A 4 -1.31 0.03 1.85
N LEU A 5 -1.11 -0.26 3.13
CA LEU A 5 -2.18 -0.70 4.04
C LEU A 5 -2.26 0.26 5.25
N PRO A 6 -2.89 1.44 5.09
CA PRO A 6 -3.02 2.38 6.19
C PRO A 6 -4.07 1.93 7.21
N TYR A 7 -3.69 1.78 8.48
CA TYR A 7 -4.56 1.57 9.63
C TYR A 7 -5.05 2.91 10.17
N ASP A 8 -5.59 3.72 9.26
CA ASP A 8 -6.24 5.01 9.52
C ASP A 8 -7.28 5.27 8.42
N GLN A 9 -8.53 5.47 8.81
CA GLN A 9 -9.63 5.72 7.87
C GLN A 9 -9.48 7.07 7.16
N ASP A 10 -8.85 8.06 7.79
CA ASP A 10 -8.61 9.37 7.17
C ASP A 10 -7.60 9.26 6.01
N MET A 11 -6.79 8.18 5.98
CA MET A 11 -5.84 7.87 4.92
C MET A 11 -6.41 7.00 3.79
N HIS A 12 -7.73 6.83 3.68
CA HIS A 12 -8.33 5.95 2.66
C HIS A 12 -8.01 6.28 1.20
N HIS A 13 -7.70 7.54 0.88
CA HIS A 13 -7.25 7.93 -0.45
C HIS A 13 -5.73 7.87 -0.64
N PHE A 14 -4.96 7.58 0.41
CA PHE A 14 -3.50 7.55 0.33
C PHE A 14 -2.97 6.48 -0.65
N PRO A 15 -3.49 5.23 -0.67
CA PRO A 15 -3.05 4.24 -1.66
C PRO A 15 -3.28 4.71 -3.11
N ALA A 16 -4.40 5.38 -3.39
CA ALA A 16 -4.71 5.90 -4.72
C ALA A 16 -3.81 7.08 -5.11
N TYR A 17 -3.54 7.99 -4.17
CA TYR A 17 -2.56 9.07 -4.36
C TYR A 17 -1.16 8.51 -4.66
N PHE A 18 -0.72 7.52 -3.89
CA PHE A 18 0.61 6.95 -4.03
C PHE A 18 0.76 6.07 -5.29
N GLN A 19 -0.33 5.46 -5.78
CA GLN A 19 -0.34 4.81 -7.09
C GLN A 19 0.15 5.76 -8.18
N GLN A 20 -0.40 6.96 -8.27
CA GLN A 20 0.09 7.96 -9.21
C GLN A 20 1.56 8.29 -8.93
N GLY A 21 1.90 8.63 -7.69
CA GLY A 21 3.26 9.03 -7.31
C GLY A 21 4.34 8.01 -7.68
N ASN A 22 4.10 6.71 -7.49
CA ASN A 22 5.08 5.66 -7.79
C ASN A 22 4.99 5.20 -9.24
N MET A 23 3.80 4.81 -9.70
CA MET A 23 3.63 4.14 -10.99
C MET A 23 3.84 5.11 -12.16
N GLU A 24 3.40 6.37 -12.07
CA GLU A 24 3.64 7.38 -13.11
C GLU A 24 5.12 7.78 -13.18
N SER A 25 5.79 7.86 -12.03
CA SER A 25 7.22 8.20 -11.96
C SER A 25 8.09 7.07 -12.51
N ASN A 26 7.88 5.85 -12.03
CA ASN A 26 8.81 4.72 -12.19
C ASN A 26 8.32 3.65 -13.19
N GLY A 27 7.11 3.78 -13.75
CA GLY A 27 6.59 2.92 -14.82
C GLY A 27 7.26 3.20 -16.17
N LYS A 28 8.58 3.08 -16.22
CA LYS A 28 9.43 3.42 -17.37
C LYS A 28 10.29 2.22 -17.74
N TYR A 29 10.63 2.10 -19.03
CA TYR A 29 11.51 1.05 -19.55
C TYR A 29 12.77 1.60 -20.25
N VAL A 30 12.94 2.93 -20.27
CA VAL A 30 14.11 3.61 -20.85
C VAL A 30 14.80 4.41 -19.75
N ASP A 31 16.12 4.28 -19.65
CA ASP A 31 16.95 4.99 -18.69
C ASP A 31 17.23 6.44 -19.12
N ARG A 32 18.00 7.17 -18.30
CA ARG A 32 18.33 8.57 -18.58
C ARG A 32 19.30 8.77 -19.76
N ASN A 33 19.96 7.70 -20.22
CA ASN A 33 20.85 7.71 -21.37
C ASN A 33 20.12 7.32 -22.67
N GLY A 34 18.81 7.07 -22.62
CA GLY A 34 18.02 6.66 -23.77
C GLY A 34 18.11 5.18 -24.10
N GLN A 35 18.64 4.36 -23.19
CA GLN A 35 18.77 2.90 -23.38
C GLN A 35 17.64 2.15 -22.69
N ALA A 36 17.20 1.05 -23.29
CA ALA A 36 16.23 0.16 -22.64
C ALA A 36 16.87 -0.52 -21.42
N VAL A 37 16.13 -0.60 -20.31
CA VAL A 37 16.58 -1.29 -19.10
C VAL A 37 16.36 -2.81 -19.19
N ASP A 38 17.22 -3.58 -18.53
CA ASP A 38 17.16 -5.04 -18.44
C ASP A 38 16.65 -5.56 -17.08
N TYR A 39 16.20 -4.63 -16.21
CA TYR A 39 15.67 -4.90 -14.88
C TYR A 39 14.21 -4.46 -14.72
N GLN A 40 13.54 -4.96 -13.69
CA GLN A 40 12.17 -4.55 -13.34
C GLN A 40 12.18 -3.15 -12.73
N THR A 41 11.30 -2.25 -13.21
CA THR A 41 11.16 -0.89 -12.69
C THR A 41 9.99 -0.79 -11.70
N GLY A 42 9.15 0.26 -11.79
CA GLY A 42 8.11 0.52 -10.80
C GLY A 42 7.14 -0.66 -10.61
N PRO A 43 6.84 -1.06 -9.35
CA PRO A 43 5.85 -2.10 -9.09
C PRO A 43 4.42 -1.59 -9.29
N ILE A 44 3.47 -2.51 -9.43
CA ILE A 44 2.04 -2.20 -9.28
C ILE A 44 1.78 -1.89 -7.80
N ILE A 45 1.30 -0.68 -7.50
CA ILE A 45 0.85 -0.27 -6.17
C ILE A 45 -0.65 -0.54 -6.04
N TRP A 46 -1.08 -1.04 -4.89
CA TRP A 46 -2.49 -1.28 -4.57
C TRP A 46 -2.69 -1.24 -3.05
N GLY A 47 -3.94 -1.14 -2.59
CA GLY A 47 -4.23 -1.17 -1.15
C GLY A 47 -5.50 -0.43 -0.77
N GLU A 48 -5.94 -0.67 0.46
CA GLU A 48 -7.13 -0.10 1.10
C GLU A 48 -6.84 0.03 2.60
N PRO A 49 -7.55 0.90 3.34
CA PRO A 49 -7.43 0.97 4.78
C PRO A 49 -7.66 -0.35 5.52
N GLY A 50 -6.94 -0.51 6.63
CA GLY A 50 -7.28 -1.46 7.67
C GLY A 50 -8.50 -0.98 8.48
N THR A 51 -9.40 -1.86 8.93
CA THR A 51 -9.38 -3.33 8.80
C THR A 51 -10.12 -3.86 7.57
N ASN A 52 -10.72 -2.99 6.74
CA ASN A 52 -11.51 -3.40 5.57
C ASN A 52 -10.72 -4.31 4.62
N GLY A 53 -9.44 -4.00 4.39
CA GLY A 53 -8.55 -4.85 3.57
C GLY A 53 -8.39 -6.29 4.10
N GLN A 54 -8.49 -6.50 5.42
CA GLN A 54 -8.41 -7.81 6.05
C GLN A 54 -9.55 -8.74 5.58
N HIS A 55 -10.73 -8.17 5.30
CA HIS A 55 -11.90 -8.89 4.84
C HIS A 55 -12.05 -8.95 3.32
N ALA A 56 -11.12 -8.35 2.58
CA ALA A 56 -11.16 -8.31 1.11
C ALA A 56 -10.10 -9.21 0.47
N PHE A 57 -8.81 -8.99 0.78
CA PHE A 57 -7.70 -9.56 0.00
C PHE A 57 -6.53 -10.11 0.84
N TYR A 58 -6.55 -9.96 2.17
CA TYR A 58 -5.50 -10.50 3.04
C TYR A 58 -5.37 -12.02 2.95
N GLN A 59 -6.45 -12.72 2.61
CA GLN A 59 -6.43 -14.16 2.32
C GLN A 59 -5.39 -14.51 1.24
N LEU A 60 -5.31 -13.71 0.16
CA LEU A 60 -4.33 -13.90 -0.90
C LEU A 60 -2.92 -13.54 -0.44
N ILE A 61 -2.76 -12.51 0.40
CA ILE A 61 -1.46 -12.13 0.97
C ILE A 61 -0.92 -13.28 1.84
N HIS A 62 -1.75 -13.88 2.69
CA HIS A 62 -1.33 -14.90 3.65
C HIS A 62 -1.18 -16.31 3.07
N GLN A 63 -2.10 -16.73 2.20
CA GLN A 63 -2.16 -18.12 1.71
C GLN A 63 -2.02 -18.22 0.19
N GLY A 64 -1.86 -17.10 -0.50
CA GLY A 64 -1.55 -17.10 -1.92
C GLY A 64 -0.13 -17.56 -2.20
N THR A 65 0.15 -17.76 -3.49
CA THR A 65 1.45 -18.24 -3.97
C THR A 65 2.39 -17.11 -4.39
N LYS A 66 1.98 -15.85 -4.18
CA LYS A 66 2.76 -14.66 -4.57
C LYS A 66 3.30 -13.98 -3.31
N LEU A 67 4.60 -13.71 -3.29
CA LEU A 67 5.17 -12.78 -2.32
C LEU A 67 4.68 -11.36 -2.64
N ILE A 68 4.05 -10.72 -1.66
CA ILE A 68 3.61 -9.33 -1.77
C ILE A 68 4.18 -8.55 -0.59
N PRO A 69 5.18 -7.68 -0.82
CA PRO A 69 5.62 -6.70 0.16
C PRO A 69 4.46 -5.78 0.56
N CYS A 70 4.36 -5.44 1.85
CA CYS A 70 3.31 -4.60 2.39
C CYS A 70 3.86 -3.56 3.36
N ASP A 71 3.49 -2.30 3.13
CA ASP A 71 3.74 -1.20 4.04
C ASP A 71 2.50 -0.98 4.91
N PHE A 72 2.67 -1.25 6.20
CA PHE A 72 1.67 -0.96 7.23
C PHE A 72 1.93 0.42 7.82
N ILE A 73 0.95 1.30 7.74
CA ILE A 73 1.06 2.68 8.23
C ILE A 73 -0.01 2.88 9.28
N ALA A 74 0.36 3.24 10.50
CA ALA A 74 -0.58 3.43 11.60
C ALA A 74 -0.21 4.66 12.43
N PRO A 75 -1.19 5.48 12.85
CA PRO A 75 -0.93 6.59 13.75
C PRO A 75 -0.68 6.07 15.16
N ALA A 76 0.34 6.61 15.84
CA ALA A 76 0.57 6.30 17.25
C ALA A 76 -0.57 6.80 18.15
N ILE A 77 -1.20 7.92 17.76
CA ILE A 77 -2.29 8.58 18.50
C ILE A 77 -3.44 8.84 17.52
N SER A 78 -4.63 8.37 17.85
CA SER A 78 -5.83 8.64 17.04
C SER A 78 -6.28 10.09 17.16
N HIS A 79 -6.72 10.70 16.05
CA HIS A 79 -7.46 11.96 16.07
C HIS A 79 -8.90 11.81 16.60
N ASN A 80 -9.39 10.57 16.74
CA ASN A 80 -10.73 10.23 17.19
C ASN A 80 -10.67 9.42 18.49
N PRO A 81 -10.51 10.06 19.67
CA PRO A 81 -10.39 9.36 20.95
C PRO A 81 -11.73 8.76 21.39
N LEU A 82 -12.06 7.59 20.84
CA LEU A 82 -13.29 6.83 21.08
C LEU A 82 -12.99 5.58 21.90
N GLY A 83 -13.10 5.70 23.22
CA GLY A 83 -12.92 4.57 24.15
C GLY A 83 -11.63 3.81 23.89
N ASP A 84 -11.74 2.50 23.69
CA ASP A 84 -10.63 1.58 23.40
C ASP A 84 -10.48 1.24 21.91
N HIS A 85 -11.15 1.96 21.01
CA HIS A 85 -11.16 1.64 19.58
C HIS A 85 -9.75 1.64 18.96
N HIS A 86 -8.93 2.64 19.28
CA HIS A 86 -7.57 2.74 18.74
C HIS A 86 -6.69 1.56 19.14
N SER A 87 -6.83 1.09 20.39
CA SER A 87 -6.10 -0.06 20.89
C SER A 87 -6.59 -1.40 20.31
N LYS A 88 -7.80 -1.46 19.76
CA LYS A 88 -8.33 -2.65 19.07
C LYS A 88 -7.97 -2.68 17.58
N LEU A 89 -7.70 -1.51 17.00
CA LEU A 89 -7.31 -1.37 15.60
C LEU A 89 -5.89 -1.90 15.36
N LEU A 90 -5.00 -1.72 16.34
CA LEU A 90 -3.59 -2.11 16.33
C LEU A 90 -3.37 -3.46 17.04
#